data_AF-A0A1G3H478-F1
#
_entry.id   AF-A0A1G3H478-F1
#
_cell.length_a   1.000
_cell.length_b   1.000
_cell.length_c   1.000
_cell.angle_alpha   90.00
_cell.angle_beta   90.00
_cell.angle_gamma   90.00
#
_symmetry.space_group_name_H-M   'P 1'
#
loop_
_entity.id
_entity.type
_entity.pdbx_description
1 polymer ?
#
loop_
_entity_poly.entity_id
_entity_poly.type
_entity_poly.pdbx_seq_one_letter_code
_entity_poly.pdbx_strand_id
1 'polypeptide(L)'
;MTLIPGRNASPARGFTLIELVIVITIIGILAAVALPRLIDAQRDARIAKANAIYGSIRSAVALARSRCELDVAGTAPSATPTNCASVPPKVNMDGIMVDIVNRYPAATAAGIEVAAALNLAADGLTAGGTGTTRTYDVAGGTIPNCRISYQEATLSGTVIVAPVITVVTTGC
;
A
#
# COMPACT_ATOMS: atom_id res chain seq x y z
N MET A 1 74.00 -23.11 -6.11
CA MET A 1 73.30 -23.69 -7.28
C MET A 1 72.10 -24.46 -6.77
N THR A 2 71.00 -23.76 -6.52
CA THR A 2 69.75 -24.33 -6.02
C THR A 2 68.72 -24.22 -7.13
N LEU A 3 68.27 -25.38 -7.62
CA LEU A 3 67.27 -25.54 -8.67
C LEU A 3 65.92 -24.99 -8.19
N ILE A 4 65.32 -24.09 -8.98
CA ILE A 4 63.93 -23.64 -8.80
C ILE A 4 63.01 -24.69 -9.46
N PRO A 5 61.99 -25.23 -8.78
CA PRO A 5 61.09 -26.22 -9.36
C PRO A 5 60.15 -25.60 -10.39
N GLY A 6 59.92 -26.31 -11.49
CA GLY A 6 59.00 -25.94 -12.57
C GLY A 6 57.55 -25.90 -12.11
N ARG A 7 56.87 -24.79 -12.41
CA ARG A 7 55.45 -24.54 -12.13
C ARG A 7 54.60 -25.31 -13.15
N ASN A 8 53.88 -26.36 -12.73
CA ASN A 8 52.88 -27.02 -13.57
C ASN A 8 51.72 -26.05 -13.84
N ALA A 9 51.68 -25.46 -15.04
CA ALA A 9 50.57 -24.63 -15.49
C ALA A 9 49.42 -25.54 -15.97
N SER A 10 48.32 -25.57 -15.22
CA SER A 10 47.07 -26.19 -15.67
C SER A 10 46.58 -25.48 -16.94
N PRO A 11 46.24 -26.19 -18.03
CA PRO A 11 45.73 -25.56 -19.24
C PRO A 11 44.40 -24.87 -18.91
N ALA A 12 44.35 -23.54 -19.04
CA ALA A 12 43.12 -22.78 -18.95
C ALA A 12 42.24 -23.15 -20.15
N ARG A 13 41.20 -23.95 -19.92
CA ARG A 13 40.17 -24.24 -20.91
C ARG A 13 39.33 -22.97 -21.11
N GLY A 14 39.65 -22.19 -22.14
CA GLY A 14 38.85 -21.05 -22.56
C GLY A 14 37.52 -21.50 -23.15
N PHE A 15 36.44 -20.77 -22.85
CA PHE A 15 35.15 -20.90 -23.53
C PHE A 15 35.32 -20.63 -25.03
N THR A 16 34.62 -21.38 -25.87
CA THR A 16 34.65 -21.13 -27.32
C THR A 16 33.77 -19.93 -27.69
N LEU A 17 34.14 -19.17 -28.73
CA LEU A 17 33.35 -18.01 -29.18
C LEU A 17 31.92 -18.43 -29.58
N ILE A 18 31.76 -19.61 -30.19
CA ILE A 18 30.45 -20.10 -30.61
C ILE A 18 29.55 -20.45 -29.43
N GLU A 19 30.12 -20.93 -28.33
CA GLU A 19 29.40 -21.29 -27.11
C GLU A 19 28.85 -20.04 -26.42
N LEU A 20 29.61 -18.94 -26.40
CA LEU A 20 29.11 -17.66 -25.92
C LEU A 20 27.99 -17.11 -26.82
N VAL A 21 28.16 -17.20 -28.14
CA VAL A 21 27.17 -16.70 -29.11
C VAL A 21 25.83 -17.46 -29.00
N ILE A 22 25.86 -18.79 -28.89
CA ILE A 22 24.62 -19.59 -28.74
C ILE A 22 23.91 -19.27 -27.41
N VAL A 23 24.65 -19.04 -26.33
CA VAL A 23 24.05 -18.73 -25.03
C VAL A 23 23.30 -17.39 -25.06
N ILE A 24 23.94 -16.34 -25.60
CA ILE A 24 23.28 -15.02 -25.66
C ILE A 24 22.10 -15.00 -26.64
N THR A 25 22.14 -15.80 -27.72
CA THR A 25 21.01 -15.88 -28.66
C THR A 25 19.83 -16.60 -28.02
N ILE A 26 20.06 -17.68 -27.27
CA ILE A 26 19.00 -18.38 -26.52
C ILE A 26 18.40 -17.45 -25.45
N ILE A 27 19.22 -16.78 -24.63
CA ILE A 27 18.73 -15.83 -23.62
C ILE A 27 17.96 -14.68 -24.28
N GLY A 28 18.40 -14.20 -25.45
CA GLY A 28 17.71 -13.16 -26.21
C GLY A 28 16.30 -13.57 -26.63
N ILE A 29 16.11 -14.79 -27.15
CA ILE A 29 14.79 -15.29 -27.54
C ILE A 29 13.89 -15.46 -26.32
N LEU A 30 14.41 -16.02 -25.22
CA LEU A 30 13.65 -16.20 -23.98
C LEU A 30 13.21 -14.86 -23.38
N ALA A 31 14.09 -13.86 -23.39
CA ALA A 31 13.78 -12.52 -22.90
C ALA A 31 12.68 -11.84 -23.73
N ALA A 32 12.74 -11.97 -25.06
CA ALA A 32 11.76 -11.36 -25.97
C ALA A 32 10.32 -11.84 -25.73
N VAL A 33 10.14 -13.13 -25.38
CA VAL A 33 8.80 -13.69 -25.10
C VAL A 33 8.37 -13.52 -23.64
N ALA A 34 9.32 -13.44 -22.70
CA ALA A 34 9.01 -13.34 -21.28
C ALA A 34 8.66 -11.90 -20.83
N LEU A 35 9.33 -10.89 -21.40
CA LEU A 35 9.18 -9.50 -20.97
C LEU A 35 7.75 -8.95 -21.10
N PRO A 36 7.00 -9.16 -22.20
CA PRO A 36 5.64 -8.64 -22.32
C PRO A 36 4.71 -9.17 -21.21
N ARG A 37 4.80 -10.47 -20.92
CA ARG A 37 3.98 -11.11 -19.88
C ARG A 37 4.35 -10.63 -18.48
N LEU A 38 5.63 -10.31 -18.24
CA LEU A 38 6.07 -9.74 -16.98
C LEU A 38 5.48 -8.34 -16.76
N ILE A 39 5.39 -7.52 -17.81
CA ILE A 39 4.80 -6.17 -17.73
C ILE A 39 3.30 -6.27 -17.40
N ASP A 40 2.57 -7.17 -18.06
CA ASP A 40 1.15 -7.40 -17.79
C ASP A 40 0.94 -7.90 -16.35
N ALA A 41 1.75 -8.85 -15.88
CA ALA A 41 1.67 -9.36 -14.52
C ALA A 41 1.95 -8.27 -13.46
N GLN A 42 2.90 -7.35 -13.72
CA GLN A 42 3.15 -6.20 -12.85
C GLN A 42 1.95 -5.25 -12.79
N ARG A 43 1.31 -5.00 -13.95
CA ARG A 43 0.08 -4.21 -14.03
C ARG A 43 -1.05 -4.82 -13.22
N ASP A 44 -1.31 -6.11 -13.41
CA ASP A 44 -2.34 -6.84 -12.66
C ASP A 44 -2.05 -6.85 -11.15
N ALA A 45 -0.79 -7.00 -10.76
CA ALA A 45 -0.37 -6.91 -9.36
C ALA A 45 -0.65 -5.53 -8.75
N ARG A 46 -0.42 -4.43 -9.49
CA ARG A 46 -0.75 -3.07 -9.03
C ARG A 46 -2.27 -2.89 -8.88
N ILE A 47 -3.06 -3.37 -9.83
CA ILE A 47 -4.53 -3.32 -9.77
C ILE A 47 -5.04 -4.11 -8.55
N ALA A 48 -4.54 -5.33 -8.35
CA ALA A 48 -4.89 -6.15 -7.20
C ALA A 48 -4.53 -5.47 -5.88
N LYS A 49 -3.34 -4.86 -5.78
CA LYS A 49 -2.91 -4.08 -4.62
C LYS A 49 -3.85 -2.90 -4.36
N ALA A 50 -4.16 -2.09 -5.39
CA ALA A 50 -5.04 -0.95 -5.26
C ALA A 50 -6.41 -1.36 -4.69
N ASN A 51 -6.98 -2.46 -5.20
CA ASN A 51 -8.25 -2.99 -4.73
C ASN A 51 -8.17 -3.59 -3.32
N ALA A 52 -7.06 -4.22 -2.95
CA ALA A 52 -6.84 -4.73 -1.60
C ALA A 52 -6.81 -3.59 -0.56
N ILE A 53 -6.08 -2.51 -0.86
CA ILE A 53 -6.02 -1.30 -0.01
C ILE A 53 -7.37 -0.59 0.03
N TYR A 54 -8.07 -0.49 -1.10
CA TYR A 54 -9.43 0.04 -1.13
C TYR A 54 -10.38 -0.77 -0.21
N GLY A 55 -10.26 -2.11 -0.23
CA GLY A 55 -11.00 -3.00 0.65
C GLY A 55 -10.67 -2.80 2.14
N SER A 56 -9.38 -2.67 2.48
CA SER A 56 -8.96 -2.45 3.88
C SER A 56 -9.48 -1.13 4.43
N ILE A 57 -9.41 -0.05 3.65
CA ILE A 57 -9.97 1.27 4.01
C ILE A 57 -11.48 1.17 4.26
N ARG A 58 -12.24 0.50 3.39
CA ARG A 58 -13.70 0.33 3.58
C ARG A 58 -14.03 -0.44 4.85
N SER A 59 -13.29 -1.52 5.12
CA SER A 59 -13.47 -2.31 6.34
C SER A 59 -13.17 -1.49 7.59
N ALA A 60 -12.04 -0.79 7.61
CA ALA A 60 -11.63 0.07 8.71
C ALA A 60 -12.65 1.16 9.02
N VAL A 61 -13.19 1.81 7.99
CA VAL A 61 -14.24 2.82 8.12
C VAL A 61 -15.48 2.25 8.81
N ALA A 62 -15.93 1.05 8.41
CA ALA A 62 -17.09 0.40 9.01
C ALA A 62 -16.86 -0.01 10.47
N LEU A 63 -15.67 -0.54 10.78
CA LEU A 63 -15.29 -0.95 12.14
C LEU A 63 -15.15 0.27 13.06
N ALA A 64 -14.45 1.31 12.61
CA ALA A 64 -14.31 2.58 13.32
C ALA A 64 -15.64 3.22 13.64
N ARG A 65 -16.54 3.23 12.65
CA ARG A 65 -17.89 3.77 12.78
C ARG A 65 -18.69 3.02 13.84
N SER A 66 -18.66 1.69 13.76
CA SER A 66 -19.34 0.81 14.71
C SER A 66 -18.81 1.03 16.13
N ARG A 67 -17.48 1.11 16.30
CA ARG A 67 -16.87 1.37 17.60
C ARG A 67 -17.28 2.73 18.16
N CYS A 68 -17.26 3.76 17.32
CA CYS A 68 -17.69 5.09 17.73
C CYS A 68 -19.15 5.13 18.19
N GLU A 69 -20.07 4.46 17.48
CA GLU A 69 -21.47 4.37 17.89
C GLU A 69 -21.66 3.70 19.25
N LEU A 70 -20.90 2.64 19.53
CA LEU A 70 -20.94 1.97 20.84
C LEU A 70 -20.42 2.87 21.96
N ASP A 71 -19.36 3.63 21.71
CA ASP A 71 -18.80 4.58 22.68
C ASP A 71 -19.80 5.72 22.97
N VAL A 72 -20.46 6.26 21.95
CA VAL A 72 -21.48 7.32 22.09
C VAL A 72 -22.74 6.80 22.78
N ALA A 73 -23.11 5.53 22.55
CA ALA A 73 -24.22 4.88 23.23
C ALA A 73 -23.91 4.51 24.70
N GLY A 74 -22.63 4.57 25.12
CA GLY A 74 -22.21 4.17 26.46
C GLY A 74 -22.34 2.67 26.74
N THR A 75 -22.47 1.84 25.70
CA THR A 75 -22.74 0.40 25.80
C THR A 75 -21.47 -0.46 25.78
N ALA A 76 -20.33 0.12 25.41
CA ALA A 76 -19.04 -0.55 25.46
C ALA A 76 -18.14 0.10 26.53
N PRO A 77 -17.48 -0.69 27.40
CA PRO A 77 -16.43 -0.14 28.24
C PRO A 77 -15.32 0.41 27.33
N SER A 78 -15.02 1.69 27.50
CA SER A 78 -13.82 2.28 26.93
C SER A 78 -12.68 2.00 27.90
N ALA A 79 -11.68 1.24 27.45
CA ALA A 79 -10.48 0.95 28.25
C ALA A 79 -9.64 2.21 28.55
N THR A 80 -9.97 3.33 27.90
CA THR A 80 -9.26 4.61 27.97
C THR A 80 -10.22 5.79 28.18
N PRO A 81 -9.77 6.88 28.83
CA PRO A 81 -10.58 8.07 29.05
C PRO A 81 -11.00 8.78 27.75
N THR A 82 -10.22 8.59 26.68
CA THR A 82 -10.49 9.17 25.37
C THR A 82 -11.26 8.17 24.51
N ASN A 83 -12.42 8.61 24.01
CA ASN A 83 -13.37 7.83 23.22
C ASN A 83 -14.09 8.72 22.19
N CYS A 84 -15.04 8.16 21.45
CA CYS A 84 -15.71 8.91 20.39
C CYS A 84 -16.60 10.07 20.88
N ALA A 85 -16.94 10.11 22.17
CA ALA A 85 -17.67 11.21 22.79
C ALA A 85 -16.74 12.31 23.35
N SER A 86 -15.42 12.09 23.34
CA SER A 86 -14.41 13.03 23.82
C SER A 86 -14.15 14.17 22.83
N VAL A 87 -13.52 15.25 23.29
CA VAL A 87 -13.06 16.35 22.43
C VAL A 87 -11.53 16.50 22.57
N PRO A 88 -10.72 16.24 21.52
CA PRO A 88 -11.12 15.71 20.21
C PRO A 88 -11.55 14.23 20.28
N PRO A 89 -12.45 13.77 19.40
CA PRO A 89 -12.95 12.40 19.43
C PRO A 89 -11.93 11.43 18.86
N LYS A 90 -11.71 10.32 19.57
CA LYS A 90 -10.82 9.23 19.15
C LYS A 90 -11.47 7.89 19.43
N VAL A 91 -11.13 6.85 18.69
CA VAL A 91 -11.53 5.47 19.03
C VAL A 91 -10.32 4.58 19.13
N ASN A 92 -10.35 3.64 20.06
CA ASN A 92 -9.33 2.62 20.17
C ASN A 92 -9.68 1.43 19.26
N MET A 93 -8.79 1.13 18.31
CA MET A 93 -8.83 -0.09 17.52
C MET A 93 -7.57 -0.89 17.81
N ASP A 94 -7.71 -2.01 18.53
CA ASP A 94 -6.62 -2.94 18.87
C ASP A 94 -5.40 -2.29 19.55
N GLY A 95 -5.64 -1.31 20.43
CA GLY A 95 -4.58 -0.60 21.17
C GLY A 95 -4.09 0.67 20.46
N ILE A 96 -4.57 0.94 19.26
CA ILE A 96 -4.20 2.12 18.46
C ILE A 96 -5.32 3.15 18.52
N MET A 97 -4.96 4.38 18.85
CA MET A 97 -5.89 5.51 18.85
C MET A 97 -6.05 6.06 17.44
N VAL A 98 -7.29 6.05 16.97
CA VAL A 98 -7.69 6.58 15.66
C VAL A 98 -8.43 7.89 15.84
N ASP A 99 -7.98 8.93 15.16
CA ASP A 99 -8.65 10.22 15.10
C ASP A 99 -9.95 10.12 14.32
N ILE A 100 -11.01 10.67 14.90
CA ILE A 100 -12.36 10.62 14.35
C ILE A 100 -12.82 12.03 13.95
N VAL A 101 -13.55 12.13 12.84
CA VAL A 101 -14.30 13.30 12.39
C VAL A 101 -15.70 12.83 11.99
N ASN A 102 -16.74 13.50 12.52
CA ASN A 102 -18.13 13.17 12.21
C ASN A 102 -18.44 11.67 12.37
N ARG A 103 -17.85 11.06 13.41
CA ARG A 103 -17.97 9.64 13.75
C ARG A 103 -17.36 8.64 12.76
N TYR A 104 -16.54 9.09 11.82
CA TYR A 104 -15.73 8.27 10.92
C TYR A 104 -14.24 8.63 11.06
N PRO A 105 -13.29 7.79 10.59
CA PRO A 105 -11.87 8.14 10.64
C PRO A 105 -11.58 9.48 9.93
N ALA A 106 -10.74 10.32 10.55
CA ALA A 106 -10.27 11.56 9.93
C ALA A 106 -9.43 11.27 8.68
N ALA A 107 -9.42 12.17 7.69
CA ALA A 107 -8.57 12.05 6.50
C ALA A 107 -7.09 12.39 6.80
N THR A 108 -6.50 11.74 7.81
CA THR A 108 -5.13 12.01 8.30
C THR A 108 -4.35 10.71 8.55
N ALA A 109 -3.04 10.83 8.77
CA ALA A 109 -2.20 9.69 9.15
C ALA A 109 -2.61 9.07 10.49
N ALA A 110 -3.05 9.89 11.45
CA ALA A 110 -3.57 9.41 12.74
C ALA A 110 -5.05 9.00 12.69
N GLY A 111 -5.72 9.16 11.54
CA GLY A 111 -7.10 8.73 11.30
C GLY A 111 -7.13 7.48 10.41
N ILE A 112 -7.48 7.68 9.14
CA ILE A 112 -7.74 6.56 8.24
C ILE A 112 -6.53 5.64 7.98
N GLU A 113 -5.29 6.15 8.01
CA GLU A 113 -4.10 5.30 7.78
C GLU A 113 -3.91 4.27 8.89
N VAL A 114 -3.94 4.72 10.15
CA VAL A 114 -3.86 3.80 11.30
C VAL A 114 -5.10 2.92 11.43
N ALA A 115 -6.30 3.43 11.10
CA ALA A 115 -7.52 2.64 11.13
C ALA A 115 -7.47 1.46 10.15
N ALA A 116 -6.92 1.67 8.96
CA ALA A 116 -6.74 0.65 7.94
C ALA A 116 -5.41 -0.11 8.04
N ALA A 117 -4.64 0.14 9.11
CA ALA A 117 -3.32 -0.44 9.36
C ALA A 117 -2.36 -0.31 8.16
N LEU A 118 -2.42 0.83 7.46
CA LEU A 118 -1.59 1.08 6.28
C LEU A 118 -0.16 1.37 6.70
N ASN A 119 0.78 0.70 6.05
CA ASN A 119 2.19 1.02 6.12
C ASN A 119 2.64 1.50 4.74
N LEU A 120 2.68 2.83 4.56
CA LEU A 120 2.95 3.47 3.28
C LEU A 120 4.20 2.92 2.56
N ALA A 121 5.27 2.63 3.31
CA ALA A 121 6.49 2.09 2.72
C ALA A 121 6.35 0.63 2.31
N ALA A 122 5.84 -0.22 3.21
CA ALA A 122 5.67 -1.65 2.95
C ALA A 122 4.59 -1.93 1.89
N ASP A 123 3.52 -1.14 1.91
CA ASP A 123 2.41 -1.19 0.97
C ASP A 123 2.74 -0.47 -0.34
N GLY A 124 3.94 0.13 -0.48
CA GLY A 124 4.36 0.82 -1.69
C GLY A 124 3.35 1.89 -2.11
N LEU A 125 2.94 2.72 -1.15
CA LEU A 125 1.99 3.80 -1.31
C LEU A 125 2.68 5.13 -1.02
N THR A 126 2.35 6.16 -1.78
CA THR A 126 2.67 7.54 -1.41
C THR A 126 1.39 8.26 -1.03
N ALA A 127 1.31 8.72 0.22
CA ALA A 127 0.16 9.48 0.69
C ALA A 127 0.23 10.95 0.26
N GLY A 128 -0.93 11.52 -0.03
CA GLY A 128 -1.11 12.92 -0.36
C GLY A 128 -2.49 13.42 0.07
N GLY A 129 -2.99 14.45 -0.61
CA GLY A 129 -4.26 15.10 -0.28
C GLY A 129 -4.08 16.21 0.76
N THR A 130 -5.07 17.11 0.81
CA THR A 130 -5.09 18.30 1.66
C THR A 130 -6.46 18.47 2.29
N GLY A 131 -6.50 19.03 3.49
CA GLY A 131 -7.75 19.28 4.20
C GLY A 131 -8.50 17.97 4.47
N THR A 132 -9.71 17.87 3.91
CA THR A 132 -10.68 16.81 4.18
C THR A 132 -10.48 15.56 3.30
N THR A 133 -9.40 15.51 2.51
CA THR A 133 -9.15 14.44 1.54
C THR A 133 -7.75 13.87 1.73
N ARG A 134 -7.66 12.54 1.77
CA ARG A 134 -6.42 11.76 1.78
C ARG A 134 -6.35 10.91 0.52
N THR A 135 -5.20 10.89 -0.14
CA THR A 135 -4.99 10.08 -1.35
C THR A 135 -3.81 9.16 -1.17
N TYR A 136 -3.86 7.97 -1.78
CA TYR A 136 -2.79 6.98 -1.80
C TYR A 136 -2.49 6.59 -3.24
N ASP A 137 -1.33 6.99 -3.74
CA ASP A 137 -0.85 6.56 -5.06
C ASP A 137 -0.06 5.27 -4.93
N VAL A 138 -0.34 4.30 -5.81
CA VAL A 138 0.38 3.02 -5.82
C VAL A 138 1.69 3.18 -6.57
N ALA A 139 2.79 2.74 -5.94
CA ALA A 139 4.12 2.80 -6.51
C ALA A 139 4.20 2.12 -7.88
N GLY A 140 4.89 2.77 -8.81
CA GLY A 140 5.01 2.33 -10.19
C GLY A 140 3.77 2.61 -11.06
N GLY A 141 2.65 3.05 -10.49
CA GLY A 141 1.50 3.54 -11.25
C GLY A 141 1.66 5.01 -11.68
N THR A 142 0.88 5.43 -12.66
CA THR A 142 0.85 6.84 -13.09
C THR A 142 -0.06 7.65 -12.19
N ILE A 143 0.46 8.69 -11.54
CA ILE A 143 -0.34 9.62 -10.74
C ILE A 143 -1.14 10.55 -11.67
N PRO A 144 -2.46 10.78 -11.48
CA PRO A 144 -3.34 10.29 -10.41
C PRO A 144 -4.19 9.06 -10.81
N ASN A 145 -3.80 8.32 -11.84
CA ASN A 145 -4.58 7.25 -12.48
C ASN A 145 -4.41 5.86 -11.84
N CYS A 146 -3.54 5.72 -10.84
CA CYS A 146 -3.41 4.51 -10.01
C CYS A 146 -3.47 4.91 -8.53
N ARG A 147 -4.68 5.26 -8.07
CA ARG A 147 -4.90 5.99 -6.81
C ARG A 147 -6.14 5.52 -6.08
N ILE A 148 -6.04 5.46 -4.76
CA ILE A 148 -7.16 5.36 -3.83
C ILE A 148 -7.38 6.75 -3.21
N SER A 149 -8.61 7.22 -3.15
CA SER A 149 -8.95 8.49 -2.49
C SER A 149 -9.98 8.26 -1.38
N TYR A 150 -9.73 8.89 -0.24
CA TYR A 150 -10.59 8.92 0.92
C TYR A 150 -10.96 10.38 1.20
N GLN A 151 -12.23 10.72 1.03
CA GLN A 151 -12.79 11.99 1.47
C GLN A 151 -13.52 11.73 2.78
N GLU A 152 -13.13 12.45 3.84
CA GLU A 152 -13.72 12.26 5.16
C GLU A 152 -15.21 12.57 5.21
N ALA A 153 -15.85 12.08 6.28
CA ALA A 153 -17.25 12.36 6.55
C ALA A 153 -17.47 13.85 6.80
N THR A 154 -18.57 14.38 6.25
CA THR A 154 -18.96 15.78 6.42
C THR A 154 -20.28 15.89 7.18
N LEU A 155 -20.62 17.11 7.59
CA LEU A 155 -21.93 17.43 8.13
C LEU A 155 -22.74 18.20 7.08
N SER A 156 -23.95 17.75 6.81
CA SER A 156 -24.97 18.53 6.13
C SER A 156 -26.01 18.95 7.16
N GLY A 157 -25.82 20.13 7.75
CA GLY A 157 -26.54 20.54 8.95
C GLY A 157 -26.18 19.66 10.15
N THR A 158 -27.16 18.91 10.68
CA THR A 158 -26.96 17.92 11.76
C THR A 158 -26.78 16.49 11.26
N VAL A 159 -26.92 16.26 9.95
CA VAL A 159 -26.83 14.93 9.33
C VAL A 159 -25.38 14.61 9.00
N ILE A 160 -24.90 13.48 9.51
CA ILE A 160 -23.58 12.95 9.15
C ILE A 160 -23.68 12.34 7.75
N VAL A 161 -22.85 12.83 6.83
CA VAL A 161 -22.67 12.28 5.49
C VAL A 161 -21.44 11.38 5.52
N ALA A 162 -21.62 10.12 5.13
CA ALA A 162 -20.57 9.11 5.13
C ALA A 162 -19.37 9.52 4.24
N PRO A 163 -18.15 9.04 4.55
CA PRO A 163 -16.98 9.33 3.73
C PRO A 163 -17.12 8.72 2.33
N VAL A 164 -16.55 9.40 1.33
CA VAL A 164 -16.50 8.92 -0.05
C VAL A 164 -15.15 8.26 -0.28
N ILE A 165 -15.18 7.00 -0.72
CA ILE A 165 -13.98 6.20 -0.99
C ILE A 165 -14.01 5.83 -2.45
N THR A 166 -12.96 6.17 -3.19
CA THR A 166 -12.85 5.86 -4.63
C THR A 166 -11.53 5.19 -4.95
N VAL A 167 -11.51 4.40 -6.01
CA VAL A 167 -10.31 3.77 -6.56
C VAL A 167 -10.27 4.01 -8.08
N VAL A 168 -9.11 4.42 -8.57
CA VAL A 168 -8.83 4.61 -10.00
C VAL A 168 -7.66 3.71 -10.35
N THR A 169 -7.85 2.84 -11.35
CA THR A 169 -6.88 1.81 -11.75
C THR A 169 -6.41 1.92 -13.20
N THR A 170 -6.84 2.96 -13.92
CA THR A 170 -6.57 3.12 -15.36
C THR A 170 -5.10 3.33 -15.70
N GLY A 171 -4.31 3.85 -14.75
CA GLY A 171 -2.86 4.04 -14.84
C GLY A 171 -2.07 3.07 -13.95
N CYS A 172 -2.71 2.01 -13.46
CA CYS A 172 -2.05 0.82 -12.99
C CYS A 172 -1.76 -0.09 -14.20
#